data_AF-A0A1P8WUF4-F1
#
_entry.id   AF-A0A1P8WUF4-F1
#
_cell.length_a   1.000
_cell.length_b   1.000
_cell.length_c   1.000
_cell.angle_alpha   90.00
_cell.angle_beta   90.00
_cell.angle_gamma   90.00
#
_symmetry.space_group_name_H-M   'P 1'
#
loop_
_entity.id
_entity.type
_entity.pdbx_description
1 polymer ?
#
loop_
_entity_poly.entity_id
_entity_poly.type
_entity_poly.pdbx_seq_one_letter_code
_entity_poly.pdbx_strand_id
1 'polypeptide(L)'
;MLARHQDIELGQRGIVITGDPAFLAPYRSAESRIDANFELFQKLAGGEGQDRLIAELRATSTEKRRFVERTIDLVEAGRRDEAIALIASGEGKRSMDRLRLLIGEISEAERKTLAERTAVADGSRTALRQRSFALQAGLILLLIISAVLIARSQWARNHAL
;
A
#
# COMPACT_ATOMS: atom_id res chain seq x y z
N MET A 1 1.45 -4.05 -9.19
CA MET A 1 0.90 -5.41 -9.42
C MET A 1 -0.18 -5.45 -10.52
N LEU A 2 -1.23 -4.61 -10.45
CA LEU A 2 -2.31 -4.57 -11.46
C LEU A 2 -1.79 -4.30 -12.88
N ALA A 3 -0.87 -3.32 -13.04
CA ALA A 3 -0.25 -3.00 -14.32
C ALA A 3 0.44 -4.21 -14.98
N ARG A 4 1.06 -5.10 -14.19
CA ARG A 4 1.70 -6.31 -14.73
C ARG A 4 0.69 -7.29 -15.30
N HIS A 5 -0.47 -7.43 -14.65
CA HIS A 5 -1.53 -8.26 -15.20
C HIS A 5 -2.18 -7.63 -16.45
N GLN A 6 -2.15 -6.30 -16.58
CA GLN A 6 -2.53 -5.62 -17.83
C GLN A 6 -1.50 -5.89 -18.93
N ASP A 7 -0.20 -5.81 -18.63
CA ASP A 7 0.88 -6.14 -19.58
C ASP A 7 0.73 -7.57 -20.11
N ILE A 8 0.37 -8.53 -19.24
CA ILE A 8 0.06 -9.92 -19.61
C ILE A 8 -1.14 -9.99 -20.57
N GLU A 9 -2.25 -9.33 -20.25
CA GLU A 9 -3.46 -9.37 -21.10
C GLU A 9 -3.24 -8.66 -22.44
N LEU A 10 -2.45 -7.58 -22.45
CA LEU A 10 -2.07 -6.88 -23.68
C LEU A 10 -1.19 -7.78 -24.56
N GLY A 11 -0.21 -8.47 -23.97
CA GLY A 11 0.62 -9.41 -24.70
C GLY A 11 -0.18 -10.58 -25.28
N GLN A 12 -1.08 -11.16 -24.47
CA GLN A 12 -2.02 -12.20 -24.88
C GLN A 12 -2.88 -11.78 -26.08
N ARG A 13 -3.54 -10.62 -25.98
CA ARG A 13 -4.39 -10.12 -27.07
C ARG A 13 -3.56 -9.76 -28.29
N GLY A 14 -2.37 -9.19 -28.09
CA GLY A 14 -1.43 -8.86 -29.16
C GLY A 14 -1.05 -10.08 -29.99
N ILE A 15 -0.60 -11.16 -29.36
CA ILE A 15 -0.24 -12.40 -30.07
C ILE A 15 -1.46 -13.05 -30.73
N VAL A 16 -2.63 -13.04 -30.08
CA VAL A 16 -3.87 -13.59 -30.64
C VAL A 16 -4.39 -12.77 -31.82
N ILE A 17 -4.13 -11.45 -31.87
CA ILE A 17 -4.57 -10.57 -32.96
C ILE A 17 -3.58 -10.56 -34.13
N THR A 18 -2.29 -10.61 -33.85
CA THR A 18 -1.26 -10.38 -34.88
C THR A 18 -0.55 -11.66 -35.30
N GLY A 19 -0.46 -12.66 -34.41
CA GLY A 19 0.44 -13.80 -34.57
C GLY A 19 1.92 -13.46 -34.39
N ASP A 20 2.27 -12.20 -34.08
CA ASP A 20 3.66 -11.75 -33.93
C ASP A 20 4.19 -12.03 -32.50
N PRO A 21 5.22 -12.90 -32.35
CA PRO A 21 5.85 -13.20 -31.06
C PRO A 21 6.39 -11.97 -30.31
N ALA A 22 6.64 -10.85 -30.98
CA ALA A 22 7.09 -9.61 -30.34
C ALA A 22 6.10 -9.12 -29.25
N PHE A 23 4.81 -9.42 -29.39
CA PHE A 23 3.80 -9.11 -28.38
C PHE A 23 3.95 -9.93 -27.09
N LEU A 24 4.77 -10.99 -27.06
CA LEU A 24 5.06 -11.74 -25.84
C LEU A 24 6.12 -11.08 -24.95
N ALA A 25 6.82 -10.03 -25.42
CA ALA A 25 7.85 -9.36 -24.61
C ALA A 25 7.27 -8.71 -23.33
N PRO A 26 6.17 -7.94 -23.38
CA PRO A 26 5.49 -7.45 -22.18
C PRO A 26 5.01 -8.56 -21.24
N TYR A 27 4.47 -9.65 -21.79
CA TYR A 27 4.03 -10.82 -21.03
C TYR A 27 5.16 -11.44 -20.20
N ARG A 28 6.29 -11.76 -20.84
CA ARG A 28 7.46 -12.38 -20.17
C ARG A 28 8.05 -11.45 -19.10
N SER A 29 8.10 -10.14 -19.37
CA SER A 29 8.58 -9.16 -18.38
C SER A 29 7.63 -9.05 -17.17
N ALA A 30 6.33 -9.17 -17.41
CA ALA A 30 5.32 -9.05 -16.37
C ALA A 30 5.27 -10.26 -15.44
N GLU A 31 5.40 -11.49 -15.96
CA GLU A 31 5.46 -12.74 -15.19
C GLU A 31 6.50 -12.66 -14.07
N SER A 32 7.76 -12.39 -14.42
CA SER A 32 8.86 -12.32 -13.44
C SER A 32 8.65 -11.25 -12.36
N ARG A 33 8.04 -10.12 -12.73
CA ARG A 33 7.73 -9.04 -11.79
C ARG A 33 6.56 -9.35 -10.87
N ILE A 34 5.62 -10.20 -11.29
CA ILE A 34 4.50 -10.62 -10.43
C ILE A 34 5.03 -11.51 -9.31
N ASP A 35 5.91 -12.46 -9.62
CA ASP A 35 6.50 -13.34 -8.61
C ASP A 35 7.30 -12.53 -7.57
N ALA A 36 8.11 -11.57 -8.02
CA ALA A 36 8.83 -10.67 -7.12
C ALA A 36 7.90 -9.83 -6.20
N ASN A 37 6.74 -9.37 -6.71
CA ASN A 37 5.77 -8.65 -5.87
C ASN A 37 5.20 -9.55 -4.77
N PHE A 38 4.97 -10.82 -5.08
CA PHE A 38 4.41 -11.78 -4.15
C PHE A 38 5.40 -12.21 -3.07
N GLU A 39 6.69 -12.29 -3.39
CA GLU A 39 7.75 -12.45 -2.40
C GLU A 39 7.84 -11.23 -1.46
N LEU A 40 7.70 -10.02 -2.00
CA LEU A 40 7.68 -8.81 -1.19
C LEU A 40 6.47 -8.78 -0.26
N PHE A 41 5.27 -9.15 -0.74
CA PHE A 41 4.09 -9.24 0.11
C PHE A 41 4.23 -10.23 1.25
N GLN A 42 4.87 -11.39 1.03
CA GLN A 42 5.17 -12.33 2.13
C GLN A 42 6.09 -11.75 3.19
N LYS A 43 7.04 -10.88 2.82
CA LYS A 43 7.96 -10.23 3.77
C LYS A 43 7.31 -9.10 4.56
N LEU A 44 6.30 -8.43 3.98
CA LEU A 44 5.65 -7.26 4.56
C LEU A 44 4.35 -7.60 5.31
N ALA A 45 3.79 -8.79 5.09
CA ALA A 45 2.59 -9.24 5.79
C ALA A 45 2.86 -9.43 7.29
N GLY A 46 1.98 -8.90 8.13
CA GLY A 46 2.17 -8.88 9.59
C GLY A 46 0.87 -8.99 10.40
N GLY A 47 -0.23 -9.46 9.79
CA GLY A 47 -1.52 -9.63 10.48
C GLY A 47 -2.47 -10.61 9.78
N GLU A 48 -3.24 -11.38 10.56
CA GLU A 48 -4.04 -12.53 10.11
C GLU A 48 -5.04 -12.21 8.97
N GLY A 49 -5.64 -11.02 8.97
CA GLY A 49 -6.59 -10.60 7.92
C GLY A 49 -5.93 -10.30 6.57
N GLN A 50 -4.67 -9.83 6.59
CA GLN A 50 -3.91 -9.47 5.40
C GLN A 50 -3.39 -10.71 4.67
N ASP A 51 -3.03 -11.75 5.42
CA ASP A 51 -2.54 -13.03 4.89
C ASP A 51 -3.59 -13.72 4.01
N ARG A 52 -4.87 -13.72 4.44
CA ARG A 52 -5.97 -14.32 3.68
C ARG A 52 -6.17 -13.61 2.34
N LEU A 53 -6.16 -12.28 2.33
CA LEU A 53 -6.33 -11.48 1.10
C LEU A 53 -5.15 -11.67 0.14
N ILE A 54 -3.92 -11.72 0.66
CA ILE A 54 -2.72 -11.97 -0.14
C ILE A 54 -2.75 -13.40 -0.73
N ALA A 55 -3.18 -14.40 0.04
CA ALA A 55 -3.32 -15.77 -0.45
C ALA A 55 -4.36 -15.87 -1.57
N GLU A 56 -5.52 -15.21 -1.41
CA GLU A 56 -6.55 -15.17 -2.45
C GLU A 56 -6.06 -14.43 -3.70
N LEU A 57 -5.38 -13.30 -3.52
CA LEU A 57 -4.75 -12.55 -4.62
C LEU A 57 -3.74 -13.41 -5.39
N ARG A 58 -2.95 -14.22 -4.69
CA ARG A 58 -2.01 -15.18 -5.30
C ARG A 58 -2.72 -16.27 -6.10
N ALA A 59 -3.79 -16.83 -5.55
CA ALA A 59 -4.58 -17.85 -6.24
C ALA A 59 -5.20 -17.28 -7.53
N THR A 60 -5.88 -16.12 -7.46
CA THR A 60 -6.49 -15.48 -8.63
C THR A 60 -5.45 -15.04 -9.66
N SER A 61 -4.28 -14.55 -9.22
CA SER A 61 -3.18 -14.23 -10.12
C SER A 61 -2.69 -15.48 -10.86
N THR A 62 -2.50 -16.58 -10.15
CA THR A 62 -2.07 -17.86 -10.73
C THR A 62 -3.08 -18.40 -11.76
N GLU A 63 -4.37 -18.29 -11.46
CA GLU A 63 -5.45 -18.66 -12.40
C GLU A 63 -5.41 -17.80 -13.67
N LYS A 64 -5.29 -16.47 -13.53
CA LYS A 64 -5.20 -15.55 -14.68
C LYS A 64 -3.99 -15.84 -15.56
N ARG A 65 -2.83 -16.13 -14.96
CA ARG A 65 -1.60 -16.47 -15.71
C ARG A 65 -1.76 -17.79 -16.45
N ARG A 66 -2.29 -18.84 -15.80
CA ARG A 66 -2.64 -20.12 -16.47
C ARG A 66 -3.66 -19.96 -17.58
N PHE A 67 -4.62 -19.05 -17.44
CA PHE A 67 -5.55 -18.72 -18.52
C PHE A 67 -4.83 -18.11 -19.72
N VAL A 68 -3.93 -17.15 -19.49
CA VAL A 68 -3.14 -16.52 -20.56
C VAL A 68 -2.21 -17.51 -21.23
N GLU A 69 -1.48 -18.32 -20.46
CA GLU A 69 -0.61 -19.38 -20.96
C GLU A 69 -1.35 -20.33 -21.89
N ARG A 70 -2.51 -20.88 -21.46
CA ARG A 70 -3.35 -21.75 -22.31
C ARG A 70 -3.72 -21.10 -23.64
N THR A 71 -4.01 -19.80 -23.67
CA THR A 71 -4.35 -19.12 -24.93
C THR A 71 -3.13 -18.88 -25.81
N ILE A 72 -1.95 -18.67 -25.24
CA ILE A 72 -0.69 -18.56 -25.99
C ILE A 72 -0.38 -19.93 -26.61
N ASP A 73 -0.47 -21.01 -25.83
CA ASP A 73 -0.24 -22.38 -26.30
C ASP A 73 -1.16 -22.75 -27.47
N LEU A 74 -2.43 -22.34 -27.42
CA LEU A 74 -3.37 -22.54 -28.52
C LEU A 74 -2.96 -21.78 -29.78
N VAL A 75 -2.47 -20.53 -29.65
CA VAL A 75 -1.97 -19.77 -30.81
C VAL A 75 -0.71 -20.41 -31.38
N GLU A 76 0.24 -20.81 -30.54
CA GLU A 76 1.49 -21.47 -30.96
C GLU A 76 1.23 -22.83 -31.63
N ALA A 77 0.18 -23.55 -31.20
CA ALA A 77 -0.27 -24.79 -31.83
C ALA A 77 -1.07 -24.58 -33.14
N GLY A 78 -1.19 -23.34 -33.63
CA GLY A 78 -1.98 -23.00 -34.82
C GLY A 78 -3.50 -23.04 -34.62
N ARG A 79 -3.97 -23.18 -33.38
CA ARG A 79 -5.39 -23.30 -32.99
C ARG A 79 -5.95 -21.94 -32.54
N ARG A 80 -5.74 -20.92 -33.39
CA ARG A 80 -6.06 -19.52 -33.08
C ARG A 80 -7.55 -19.29 -32.79
N ASP A 81 -8.44 -19.94 -33.52
CA ASP A 81 -9.89 -19.79 -33.31
C ASP A 81 -10.33 -20.31 -31.93
N GLU A 82 -9.66 -21.36 -31.44
CA GLU A 82 -9.91 -21.89 -30.10
C GLU A 82 -9.38 -20.93 -29.01
N ALA A 83 -8.23 -20.27 -29.26
CA ALA A 83 -7.73 -19.22 -28.38
C ALA A 83 -8.74 -18.05 -28.29
N ILE A 84 -9.32 -17.64 -29.43
CA ILE A 84 -10.34 -16.60 -29.49
C ILE A 84 -11.60 -17.02 -28.74
N ALA A 85 -12.09 -18.26 -28.94
CA ALA A 85 -13.25 -18.79 -28.23
C ALA A 85 -13.02 -18.85 -26.71
N LEU A 86 -11.82 -19.25 -26.28
CA LEU A 86 -11.45 -19.26 -24.87
C LEU A 86 -11.39 -17.85 -24.28
N ILE A 87 -10.88 -16.86 -25.02
CA ILE A 87 -10.93 -15.44 -24.60
C ILE A 87 -12.37 -14.93 -24.52
N ALA A 88 -13.20 -15.28 -25.50
CA ALA A 88 -14.61 -14.88 -25.57
C ALA A 88 -15.47 -15.48 -24.43
N SER A 89 -15.03 -16.57 -23.79
CA SER A 89 -15.68 -17.14 -22.59
C SER A 89 -15.78 -16.16 -21.41
N GLY A 90 -14.96 -15.10 -21.42
CA GLY A 90 -14.92 -14.10 -20.35
C GLY A 90 -14.21 -14.55 -19.07
N GLU A 91 -13.63 -15.76 -19.02
CA GLU A 91 -12.86 -16.25 -17.87
C GLU A 91 -11.72 -15.29 -17.51
N GLY A 92 -10.90 -14.89 -18.49
CA GLY A 92 -9.82 -13.92 -18.28
C GLY A 92 -10.29 -12.55 -17.78
N LYS A 93 -11.52 -12.12 -18.13
CA LYS A 93 -12.12 -10.88 -17.61
C LYS A 93 -12.54 -11.05 -16.16
N ARG A 94 -13.22 -12.15 -15.82
CA ARG A 94 -13.66 -12.46 -14.45
C ARG A 94 -12.47 -12.50 -13.49
N SER A 95 -11.38 -13.18 -13.86
CA SER A 95 -10.18 -13.20 -13.02
C SER A 95 -9.55 -11.81 -12.87
N MET A 96 -9.54 -10.97 -13.91
CA MET A 96 -9.04 -9.59 -13.81
C MET A 96 -9.92 -8.69 -12.93
N ASP A 97 -11.24 -8.84 -13.01
CA ASP A 97 -12.15 -8.10 -12.15
C ASP A 97 -11.96 -8.50 -10.68
N ARG A 98 -11.77 -9.81 -10.41
CA ARG A 98 -11.42 -10.27 -9.05
C ARG A 98 -10.07 -9.72 -8.58
N LEU A 99 -9.04 -9.69 -9.44
CA LEU A 99 -7.74 -9.07 -9.11
C LEU A 99 -7.88 -7.59 -8.75
N ARG A 100 -8.67 -6.81 -9.50
CA ARG A 100 -8.92 -5.40 -9.20
C ARG A 100 -9.58 -5.22 -7.83
N LEU A 101 -10.57 -6.05 -7.51
CA LEU A 101 -11.25 -6.03 -6.22
C LEU A 101 -10.29 -6.33 -5.08
N LEU A 102 -9.54 -7.43 -5.16
CA LEU A 102 -8.60 -7.85 -4.10
C LEU A 102 -7.49 -6.82 -3.86
N ILE A 103 -6.92 -6.24 -4.93
CA ILE A 103 -5.93 -5.16 -4.80
C ILE A 103 -6.55 -3.92 -4.13
N GLY A 104 -7.80 -3.60 -4.45
CA GLY A 104 -8.55 -2.51 -3.83
C GLY A 104 -8.78 -2.75 -2.33
N GLU A 105 -9.21 -3.96 -1.95
CA GLU A 105 -9.42 -4.39 -0.56
C GLU A 105 -8.12 -4.30 0.26
N ILE A 106 -7.01 -4.80 -0.28
CA ILE A 106 -5.69 -4.72 0.36
C ILE A 106 -5.27 -3.26 0.55
N SER A 107 -5.43 -2.43 -0.50
CA SER A 107 -5.05 -1.02 -0.44
C SER A 107 -5.88 -0.22 0.57
N GLU A 108 -7.16 -0.57 0.74
CA GLU A 108 -8.03 0.05 1.74
C GLU A 108 -7.66 -0.37 3.16
N ALA A 109 -7.37 -1.66 3.37
CA ALA A 109 -6.89 -2.15 4.67
C ALA A 109 -5.59 -1.45 5.10
N GLU A 110 -4.63 -1.31 4.17
CA GLU A 110 -3.37 -0.60 4.43
C GLU A 110 -3.59 0.89 4.75
N ARG A 111 -4.48 1.58 4.00
CA ARG A 111 -4.85 2.97 4.29
C ARG A 111 -5.44 3.12 5.67
N LYS A 112 -6.34 2.22 6.07
CA LYS A 112 -6.98 2.23 7.39
C LYS A 112 -5.96 2.03 8.50
N THR A 113 -5.07 1.03 8.37
CA THR A 113 -3.99 0.80 9.35
C THR A 113 -3.03 2.00 9.44
N LEU A 114 -2.71 2.65 8.31
CA LEU A 114 -1.88 3.86 8.31
C LEU A 114 -2.59 5.04 9.00
N ALA A 115 -3.89 5.23 8.74
CA ALA A 115 -4.71 6.26 9.39
C ALA A 115 -4.79 6.05 10.92
N GLU A 116 -4.98 4.82 11.37
CA GLU A 116 -4.97 4.47 12.80
C GLU A 116 -3.62 4.77 13.45
N ARG A 117 -2.51 4.39 12.80
CA ARG A 117 -1.15 4.65 13.30
C ARG A 117 -0.83 6.15 13.36
N THR A 118 -1.25 6.93 12.37
CA THR A 118 -1.04 8.37 12.35
C THR A 118 -1.88 9.08 13.41
N ALA A 119 -3.14 8.68 13.61
CA ALA A 119 -3.99 9.21 14.68
C ALA A 119 -3.38 8.99 16.08
N VAL A 120 -2.81 7.80 16.34
CA VAL A 120 -2.10 7.49 17.60
C VAL A 120 -0.84 8.36 17.76
N ALA A 121 -0.08 8.57 16.67
CA ALA A 121 1.12 9.41 16.70
C ALA A 121 0.80 10.89 16.96
N ASP A 122 -0.29 11.42 16.38
CA ASP A 122 -0.71 12.81 16.57
C ASP A 122 -1.30 13.06 17.96
N GLY A 123 -2.09 12.13 18.50
CA GLY A 123 -2.56 12.19 19.89
C GLY A 123 -1.42 12.19 20.92
N SER A 124 -0.33 11.47 20.62
CA SER A 124 0.85 11.47 21.49
C SER A 124 1.62 12.81 21.42
N ARG A 125 1.65 13.46 20.25
CA ARG A 125 2.32 14.76 20.06
C ARG A 125 1.59 15.92 20.74
N THR A 126 0.26 15.91 20.76
CA THR A 126 -0.53 16.94 21.45
C THR A 126 -0.38 16.86 22.96
N ALA A 127 -0.37 15.65 23.52
CA ALA A 127 -0.13 15.43 24.95
C ALA A 127 1.27 15.93 25.40
N LEU A 128 2.31 15.68 24.61
CA LEU A 128 3.67 16.15 24.89
C LEU A 128 3.79 17.69 24.82
N ARG A 129 3.13 18.32 23.84
CA ARG A 129 3.09 19.80 23.73
C ARG A 129 2.41 20.44 24.95
N GLN A 130 1.26 19.93 25.36
CA GLN A 130 0.53 20.47 26.53
C GLN A 130 1.35 20.37 27.82
N ARG A 131 2.07 19.26 28.02
CA ARG A 131 2.94 19.09 29.20
C ARG A 131 4.13 20.05 29.21
N SER A 132 4.71 20.32 28.04
CA SER A 132 5.80 21.31 27.90
C SER A 132 5.33 22.74 28.21
N PHE A 133 4.16 23.13 27.70
CA PHE A 133 3.57 24.45 28.00
C PHE A 133 3.31 24.66 29.50
N ALA A 134 2.80 23.63 30.20
CA ALA A 134 2.56 23.71 31.63
C ALA A 134 3.86 23.92 32.45
N LEU A 135 4.95 23.23 32.07
CA LEU A 135 6.25 23.41 32.70
C LEU A 135 6.85 24.81 32.46
N GLN A 136 6.73 25.32 31.23
CA GLN A 136 7.18 26.67 30.88
C GLN A 136 6.39 27.74 31.62
N ALA A 137 5.06 27.62 31.70
CA ALA A 137 4.21 28.53 32.46
C ALA A 137 4.57 28.51 33.96
N GLY A 138 4.83 27.33 34.53
CA GLY A 138 5.30 27.19 35.91
C GLY A 138 6.64 27.87 36.16
N LEU A 139 7.61 27.72 35.25
CA LEU A 139 8.92 28.37 35.36
C LEU A 139 8.80 29.90 35.32
N ILE A 140 8.01 30.44 34.38
CA ILE A 140 7.78 31.89 34.27
C ILE A 140 7.15 32.43 35.56
N LEU A 141 6.18 31.72 36.12
CA LEU A 141 5.54 32.11 37.38
C LEU A 141 6.55 32.16 38.54
N LEU A 142 7.42 31.15 38.66
CA LEU A 142 8.46 31.12 39.69
C LEU A 142 9.45 32.29 39.55
N LEU A 143 9.84 32.62 38.32
CA LEU A 143 10.74 33.76 38.05
C LEU A 143 10.08 35.09 38.43
N ILE A 144 8.78 35.26 38.13
CA ILE A 144 8.02 36.47 38.52
C ILE A 144 7.95 36.58 40.04
N ILE A 145 7.63 35.49 40.74
CA ILE A 145 7.56 35.47 42.21
C ILE A 145 8.92 35.85 42.82
N SER A 146 10.00 35.24 42.32
CA SER A 146 11.37 35.54 42.75
C SER A 146 11.73 37.01 42.54
N ALA A 147 11.45 37.56 41.35
CA ALA A 147 11.70 38.97 41.04
C ALA A 147 10.94 39.92 41.98
N VAL A 148 9.67 39.63 42.28
CA VAL A 148 8.84 40.42 43.21
C VAL A 148 9.41 40.37 44.64
N LEU A 149 9.82 39.19 45.11
CA LEU A 149 10.41 39.04 46.45
C LEU A 149 11.73 39.81 46.57
N ILE A 150 12.58 39.74 45.54
CA ILE A 150 13.86 40.47 45.51
C ILE A 150 13.60 41.98 45.51
N ALA A 151 12.69 42.48 44.67
CA ALA A 151 12.35 43.90 44.60
C ALA A 151 11.79 44.43 45.93
N ARG A 152 10.91 43.66 46.58
CA ARG A 152 10.41 43.97 47.93
C ARG A 152 11.54 44.02 48.96
N SER A 153 12.47 43.07 48.91
CA SER A 153 13.62 43.04 49.83
C SER A 153 14.55 44.25 49.65
N GLN A 154 14.77 44.70 48.40
CA GLN A 154 15.57 45.89 48.09
C GLN A 154 14.88 47.16 48.57
N TRP A 155 13.58 47.29 48.33
CA TRP A 155 12.80 48.44 48.77
C TRP A 155 12.80 48.59 50.30
N ALA A 156 12.66 47.47 51.03
CA ALA A 156 12.72 47.45 52.50
C ALA A 156 14.11 47.83 53.04
N ARG A 157 15.21 47.41 52.38
CA ARG A 157 16.57 47.79 52.78
C ARG A 157 16.87 49.27 52.51
N ASN A 158 16.39 49.81 51.39
CA ASN A 158 16.65 51.21 51.02
C ASN A 158 15.85 52.23 51.85
N HIS A 159 14.72 51.84 52.47
CA HIS A 159 13.94 52.72 53.37
C HIS A 159 14.37 52.63 54.84
N ALA A 160 15.28 51.71 55.19
CA ALA A 160 15.78 51.52 56.55
C ALA A 160 17.15 52.20 56.80
N LEU A 161 17.69 52.92 55.80
CA LEU A 161 18.89 53.76 55.86
C LEU A 161 18.48 55.23 55.75
#